data_AF-A0A3N5UQK5-F1
#
_entry.id   AF-A0A3N5UQK5-F1
#
_cell.length_a   1.000
_cell.length_b   1.000
_cell.length_c   1.000
_cell.angle_alpha   90.00
_cell.angle_beta   90.00
_cell.angle_gamma   90.00
#
_symmetry.space_group_name_H-M   'P 1'
#
loop_
_entity.id
_entity.type
_entity.pdbx_description
1 polymer ?
#
loop_
_entity_poly.entity_id
_entity_poly.type
_entity_poly.pdbx_seq_one_letter_code
_entity_poly.pdbx_strand_id
1 'polypeptide(L)'
;MHRGWRMRHNLSAVWMVARREFLDQFRDWRIVVPMFVLVTLFPFIADDTTRQAVNFMNRFGGSLILDNLIPFVVLVIGFFPLSFTLVVALESFVGEKERGTIEPLLSSPLEDTHMYLGKLLVGIATPLVFSFASIGIYLMLVSRRDVEFPSAYMLA
;
A
#
# COMPACT_ATOMS: atom_id res chain seq x y z
N MET A 1 -29.19 11.99 25.41
CA MET A 1 -29.27 11.28 24.12
C MET A 1 -28.65 12.06 22.94
N HIS A 2 -27.57 12.86 23.15
CA HIS A 2 -27.00 13.78 22.13
C HIS A 2 -25.67 13.34 21.48
N ARG A 3 -25.11 12.16 21.81
CA ARG A 3 -23.80 11.71 21.26
C ARG A 3 -23.85 11.17 19.83
N GLY A 4 -24.97 10.57 19.41
CA GLY A 4 -25.07 9.89 18.11
C GLY A 4 -25.03 10.81 16.88
N TRP A 5 -25.53 12.04 17.00
CA TRP A 5 -25.55 13.01 15.89
C TRP A 5 -24.17 13.64 15.60
N ARG A 6 -23.36 13.84 16.65
CA ARG A 6 -22.01 14.42 16.56
C ARG A 6 -21.02 13.45 15.92
N MET A 7 -21.12 12.14 16.23
CA MET A 7 -20.27 11.11 15.63
C MET A 7 -20.50 10.92 14.13
N ARG A 8 -21.76 10.94 13.65
CA ARG A 8 -22.05 10.80 12.21
C ARG A 8 -21.56 12.01 11.40
N HIS A 9 -21.68 13.22 11.96
CA HIS A 9 -21.11 14.43 11.35
C HIS A 9 -19.58 14.35 11.29
N ASN A 10 -18.93 13.95 12.37
CA ASN A 10 -17.48 13.83 12.45
C ASN A 10 -16.92 12.81 11.45
N LEU A 11 -17.54 11.63 11.33
CA LEU A 11 -17.13 10.62 10.34
C LEU A 11 -17.35 11.09 8.90
N SER A 12 -18.47 11.79 8.63
CA SER A 12 -18.71 12.35 7.30
C SER A 12 -17.71 13.44 6.92
N ALA A 13 -17.25 14.23 7.90
CA ALA A 13 -16.21 15.25 7.70
C ALA A 13 -14.84 14.61 7.44
N VAL A 14 -14.45 13.61 8.23
CA VAL A 14 -13.21 12.83 8.01
C VAL A 14 -13.22 12.19 6.62
N TRP A 15 -14.33 11.54 6.25
CA TRP A 15 -14.47 10.91 4.94
C TRP A 15 -14.45 11.91 3.79
N MET A 16 -15.03 13.11 3.98
CA MET A 16 -14.99 14.17 2.98
C MET A 16 -13.55 14.62 2.71
N VAL A 17 -12.76 14.85 3.77
CA VAL A 17 -11.33 15.20 3.66
C VAL A 17 -10.57 14.06 2.98
N ALA A 18 -10.74 12.82 3.46
CA ALA A 18 -10.08 11.65 2.90
C ALA A 18 -10.41 11.44 1.41
N ARG A 19 -11.67 11.61 1.00
CA ARG A 19 -12.07 11.45 -0.41
C ARG A 19 -11.40 12.49 -1.30
N ARG A 20 -11.33 13.74 -0.85
CA ARG A 20 -10.64 14.81 -1.58
C ARG A 20 -9.15 14.48 -1.70
N GLU A 21 -8.51 14.18 -0.58
CA GLU A 21 -7.07 13.89 -0.50
C GLU A 21 -6.67 12.69 -1.36
N PHE A 22 -7.51 11.64 -1.36
CA PHE A 22 -7.29 10.47 -2.20
C PHE A 22 -7.30 10.83 -3.69
N LEU A 23 -8.26 11.64 -4.14
CA LEU A 23 -8.31 12.09 -5.53
C LEU A 23 -7.13 12.99 -5.88
N ASP A 24 -6.68 13.84 -4.96
CA ASP A 24 -5.51 14.69 -5.15
C ASP A 24 -4.23 13.84 -5.23
N GLN A 25 -4.09 12.82 -4.38
CA GLN A 25 -2.96 11.88 -4.42
C GLN A 25 -2.88 11.11 -5.75
N PHE A 26 -4.01 10.65 -6.29
CA PHE A 26 -4.05 9.96 -7.59
C PHE A 26 -3.80 10.89 -8.78
N ARG A 27 -3.86 12.20 -8.60
CA ARG A 27 -3.50 13.20 -9.62
C ARG A 27 -2.05 13.63 -9.51
N ASP A 28 -1.39 13.37 -8.39
CA ASP A 28 0.03 13.59 -8.24
C ASP A 28 0.83 12.49 -8.96
N TRP A 29 1.29 12.81 -10.17
CA TRP A 29 2.08 11.91 -10.98
C TRP A 29 3.38 11.46 -10.28
N ARG A 30 3.91 12.26 -9.33
CA ARG A 30 5.14 11.93 -8.60
C ARG A 30 4.95 10.79 -7.62
N ILE A 31 3.72 10.58 -7.15
CA ILE A 31 3.36 9.48 -6.25
C ILE A 31 2.86 8.29 -7.06
N VAL A 32 1.97 8.54 -8.02
CA VAL A 32 1.34 7.47 -8.82
C VAL A 32 2.33 6.76 -9.72
N VAL A 33 3.24 7.48 -10.40
CA VAL A 33 4.18 6.85 -11.34
C VAL A 33 5.11 5.86 -10.64
N PRO A 34 5.81 6.22 -9.54
CA PRO A 34 6.65 5.25 -8.83
C PRO A 34 5.85 4.07 -8.27
N MET A 35 4.67 4.30 -7.70
CA MET A 35 3.81 3.23 -7.20
C MET A 35 3.37 2.27 -8.30
N PHE A 36 2.93 2.81 -9.44
CA PHE A 36 2.50 2.00 -10.59
C PHE A 36 3.66 1.19 -11.18
N VAL A 37 4.84 1.80 -11.27
CA VAL A 37 6.07 1.12 -11.69
C VAL A 37 6.41 -0.01 -10.72
N LEU A 38 6.34 0.22 -9.40
CA LEU A 38 6.60 -0.84 -8.42
C LEU A 38 5.58 -1.97 -8.53
N VAL A 39 4.28 -1.66 -8.58
CA VAL A 39 3.23 -2.69 -8.67
C VAL A 39 3.29 -3.50 -9.96
N THR A 40 3.74 -2.89 -11.05
CA THR A 40 3.81 -3.58 -12.34
C THR A 40 5.15 -4.28 -12.54
N LEU A 41 6.27 -3.65 -12.24
CA LEU A 41 7.59 -4.20 -12.54
C LEU A 41 8.02 -5.24 -11.50
N PHE A 42 7.79 -4.94 -10.22
CA PHE A 42 8.36 -5.68 -9.11
C PHE A 42 7.88 -7.14 -9.03
N PRO A 43 6.57 -7.45 -9.21
CA PRO A 43 6.09 -8.84 -9.25
C PRO A 43 6.71 -9.68 -10.36
N PHE A 44 7.01 -9.10 -11.52
CA PHE A 44 7.58 -9.84 -12.66
C PHE A 44 9.06 -10.15 -12.43
N ILE A 45 9.82 -9.20 -11.87
CA ILE A 45 11.20 -9.45 -11.47
C ILE A 45 11.23 -10.52 -10.38
N ALA A 46 10.34 -10.41 -9.39
CA ALA A 46 10.27 -11.36 -8.29
C ALA A 46 9.89 -12.77 -8.76
N ASP A 47 8.93 -12.92 -9.69
CA ASP A 47 8.58 -14.21 -10.29
C ASP A 47 9.81 -14.88 -10.97
N ASP A 48 10.52 -14.14 -11.82
CA ASP A 48 11.71 -14.66 -12.50
C ASP A 48 12.83 -15.01 -11.51
N THR A 49 13.03 -14.17 -10.48
CA THR A 49 14.02 -14.40 -9.43
C THR A 49 13.67 -15.63 -8.60
N THR A 50 12.40 -15.78 -8.19
CA THR A 50 11.92 -16.96 -7.47
C THR A 50 12.17 -18.21 -8.30
N ARG A 51 11.88 -18.18 -9.60
CA ARG A 51 12.13 -19.33 -10.50
C ARG A 51 13.61 -19.68 -10.58
N GLN A 52 14.49 -18.69 -10.76
CA GLN A 52 15.93 -18.92 -10.82
C GLN A 52 16.44 -19.52 -9.51
N ALA A 53 15.99 -18.97 -8.38
CA ALA A 53 16.34 -19.47 -7.04
C ALA A 53 15.86 -20.92 -6.85
N VAL A 54 14.60 -21.22 -7.12
CA VAL A 54 14.03 -22.58 -7.00
C VAL A 54 14.82 -23.58 -7.85
N ASN A 55 15.07 -23.26 -9.12
CA ASN A 55 15.82 -24.15 -10.02
C ASN A 55 17.26 -24.37 -9.57
N PHE A 56 17.90 -23.34 -8.99
CA PHE A 56 19.23 -23.46 -8.41
C PHE A 56 19.21 -24.39 -7.18
N MET A 57 18.25 -24.19 -6.27
CA MET A 57 18.14 -24.94 -5.03
C MET A 57 17.79 -26.42 -5.24
N ASN A 58 16.94 -26.73 -6.20
CA ASN A 58 16.60 -28.11 -6.56
C ASN A 58 17.82 -28.93 -6.99
N ARG A 59 18.87 -28.30 -7.55
CA ARG A 59 20.13 -28.98 -7.92
C ARG A 59 20.94 -29.46 -6.72
N PHE A 60 20.73 -28.87 -5.54
CA PHE A 60 21.44 -29.21 -4.31
C PHE A 60 20.58 -30.04 -3.34
N GLY A 61 19.41 -30.52 -3.76
CA GLY A 61 18.51 -31.32 -2.92
C GLY A 61 17.75 -30.52 -1.86
N GLY A 62 17.62 -29.19 -2.03
CA GLY A 62 17.05 -28.28 -1.03
C GLY A 62 15.52 -28.08 -1.14
N SER A 63 14.73 -29.15 -1.22
CA SER A 63 13.26 -29.05 -1.35
C SER A 63 12.58 -28.36 -0.16
N LEU A 64 13.15 -28.43 1.05
CA LEU A 64 12.57 -27.87 2.26
C LEU A 64 12.66 -26.33 2.39
N ILE A 65 13.48 -25.67 1.56
CA ILE A 65 13.65 -24.20 1.61
C ILE A 65 12.69 -23.50 0.63
N LEU A 66 12.16 -24.24 -0.35
CA LEU A 66 11.19 -23.75 -1.34
C LEU A 66 9.91 -23.22 -0.68
N ASP A 67 9.42 -23.92 0.34
CA ASP A 67 8.17 -23.59 1.04
C ASP A 67 8.23 -22.23 1.76
N ASN A 68 9.43 -21.82 2.19
CA ASN A 68 9.64 -20.55 2.90
C ASN A 68 10.00 -19.39 1.96
N LEU A 69 10.45 -19.69 0.74
CA LEU A 69 10.88 -18.66 -0.21
C LEU A 69 9.68 -17.84 -0.72
N ILE A 70 8.57 -18.49 -1.04
CA ILE A 70 7.39 -17.81 -1.60
C ILE A 70 6.78 -16.81 -0.59
N PRO A 71 6.48 -17.18 0.68
CA PRO A 71 6.00 -16.23 1.67
C PRO A 71 6.95 -15.06 1.91
N PHE A 72 8.26 -15.33 1.91
CA PHE A 72 9.27 -14.27 2.04
C PHE A 72 9.21 -13.28 0.87
N VAL A 73 9.15 -13.78 -0.36
CA VAL A 73 9.04 -12.94 -1.56
C VAL A 73 7.74 -12.14 -1.56
N VAL A 74 6.62 -12.73 -1.15
CA VAL A 74 5.34 -12.02 -0.97
C VAL A 74 5.47 -10.86 0.02
N LEU A 75 6.12 -11.08 1.16
CA LEU A 75 6.36 -10.04 2.16
C LEU A 75 7.18 -8.89 1.56
N VAL A 76 8.27 -9.21 0.87
CA VAL A 76 9.13 -8.22 0.23
C VAL A 76 8.35 -7.41 -0.80
N ILE A 77 7.61 -8.07 -1.70
CA ILE A 77 6.76 -7.42 -2.72
C ILE A 77 5.74 -6.48 -2.09
N GLY A 78 5.11 -6.90 -0.99
CA GLY A 78 4.16 -6.08 -0.26
C GLY A 78 4.81 -4.88 0.45
N PHE A 79 6.01 -5.07 0.99
CA PHE A 79 6.73 -4.05 1.75
C PHE A 79 7.14 -2.84 0.89
N PHE A 80 7.52 -3.06 -0.38
CA PHE A 80 8.03 -1.99 -1.23
C PHE A 80 7.02 -0.84 -1.44
N PRO A 81 5.78 -1.07 -1.92
CA PRO A 81 4.78 -0.01 -1.98
C PRO A 81 4.45 0.58 -0.60
N LEU A 82 4.39 -0.24 0.45
CA LEU A 82 4.11 0.23 1.81
C LEU A 82 5.13 1.24 2.33
N SER A 83 6.41 1.11 1.94
CA SER A 83 7.46 2.05 2.33
C SER A 83 7.17 3.49 1.90
N PHE A 84 6.35 3.70 0.86
CA PHE A 84 5.94 5.03 0.38
C PHE A 84 4.93 5.72 1.29
N THR A 85 4.39 5.05 2.33
CA THR A 85 3.48 5.67 3.32
C THR A 85 4.06 6.95 3.90
N LEU A 86 5.35 6.94 4.26
CA LEU A 86 6.00 8.12 4.81
C LEU A 86 6.12 9.24 3.76
N VAL A 87 6.46 8.90 2.52
CA VAL A 87 6.60 9.87 1.42
C VAL A 87 5.27 10.57 1.16
N VAL A 88 4.17 9.80 1.07
CA VAL A 88 2.82 10.34 0.89
C VAL A 88 2.42 11.24 2.05
N ALA A 89 2.70 10.82 3.30
CA ALA A 89 2.42 11.63 4.47
C ALA A 89 3.21 12.96 4.46
N LEU A 90 4.50 12.93 4.08
CA LEU A 90 5.32 14.13 3.98
C LEU A 90 4.79 15.10 2.93
N GLU A 91 4.44 14.62 1.73
CA GLU A 91 3.85 15.46 0.69
C GLU A 91 2.51 16.08 1.14
N SER A 92 1.68 15.34 1.86
CA SER A 92 0.38 15.83 2.34
C SER A 92 0.49 16.86 3.48
N PHE A 93 1.45 16.71 4.40
CA PHE A 93 1.60 17.64 5.54
C PHE A 93 2.61 18.75 5.26
N VAL A 94 3.84 18.37 4.91
CA VAL A 94 4.93 19.33 4.67
C VAL A 94 4.72 20.04 3.34
N GLY A 95 4.28 19.32 2.30
CA GLY A 95 4.01 19.94 1.00
C GLY A 95 2.93 21.01 1.06
N GLU A 96 1.85 20.82 1.82
CA GLU A 96 0.84 21.86 2.03
C GLU A 96 1.33 23.04 2.87
N LYS A 97 2.22 22.78 3.85
CA LYS A 97 2.86 23.85 4.62
C LYS A 97 3.73 24.71 3.72
N GLU A 98 4.55 24.10 2.87
CA GLU A 98 5.44 24.83 1.94
C GLU A 98 4.66 25.64 0.90
N ARG A 99 3.48 25.17 0.48
CA ARG A 99 2.58 25.87 -0.45
C ARG A 99 1.74 26.98 0.23
N GLY A 100 1.83 27.13 1.55
CA GLY A 100 1.05 28.12 2.32
C GLY A 100 -0.46 27.80 2.39
N THR A 101 -0.88 26.57 2.05
CA THR A 101 -2.30 26.20 2.00
C THR A 101 -2.83 25.61 3.30
N ILE A 102 -1.96 25.43 4.30
CA ILE A 102 -2.34 24.88 5.61
C ILE A 102 -3.11 25.89 6.47
N GLU A 103 -2.78 27.18 6.40
CA GLU A 103 -3.39 28.24 7.23
C GLU A 103 -4.87 28.49 6.86
N PRO A 104 -5.26 28.51 5.57
CA PRO A 104 -6.66 28.53 5.18
C PRO A 104 -7.41 27.24 5.55
N LEU A 105 -6.74 26.09 5.54
CA LEU A 105 -7.34 24.82 5.96
C LEU A 105 -7.70 24.86 7.45
N LEU A 106 -6.78 25.33 8.29
CA LEU A 106 -6.98 25.45 9.74
C LEU A 106 -7.99 26.53 10.15
N SER A 107 -8.29 27.49 9.27
CA SER A 107 -9.35 28.49 9.50
C SER A 107 -10.73 28.06 8.97
N SER A 108 -10.82 26.89 8.32
CA SER A 108 -12.10 26.31 7.90
C SER A 108 -12.90 25.80 9.12
N PRO A 109 -14.24 25.63 9.03
CA PRO A 109 -15.05 25.12 10.14
C PRO A 109 -14.82 23.63 10.45
N LEU A 110 -13.70 23.05 10.02
CA LEU A 110 -13.31 21.67 10.27
C LEU A 110 -12.40 21.60 11.50
N GLU A 111 -12.64 20.60 12.35
CA GLU A 111 -11.78 20.30 13.50
C GLU A 111 -10.44 19.69 13.04
N ASP A 112 -9.33 20.07 13.69
CA ASP A 112 -7.97 19.58 13.39
C ASP A 112 -7.89 18.05 13.33
N THR A 113 -8.63 17.38 14.22
CA THR A 113 -8.72 15.92 14.28
C THR A 113 -9.28 15.33 12.98
N HIS A 114 -10.26 15.98 12.35
CA HIS A 114 -10.84 15.50 11.10
C HIS A 114 -9.85 15.58 9.94
N MET A 115 -9.05 16.66 9.91
CA MET A 115 -7.99 16.83 8.92
C MET A 115 -6.88 15.81 9.10
N TYR A 116 -6.40 15.66 10.33
CA TYR A 116 -5.36 14.70 10.67
C TYR A 116 -5.76 13.27 10.31
N LEU A 117 -6.96 12.83 10.72
CA LEU A 117 -7.46 11.48 10.42
C LEU A 117 -7.68 11.28 8.92
N GLY A 118 -8.21 12.28 8.21
CA GLY A 118 -8.43 12.19 6.76
C GLY A 118 -7.13 11.97 6.00
N LYS A 119 -6.10 12.76 6.31
CA LYS A 119 -4.77 12.65 5.69
C LYS A 119 -4.05 11.36 6.06
N LEU A 120 -4.11 10.97 7.34
CA LEU A 120 -3.52 9.72 7.81
C LEU A 120 -4.15 8.51 7.13
N LEU A 121 -5.48 8.48 6.99
CA LEU A 121 -6.19 7.40 6.31
C LEU A 121 -5.73 7.26 4.87
N VAL A 122 -5.62 8.37 4.13
CA VAL A 122 -5.17 8.34 2.73
C VAL A 122 -3.70 7.96 2.62
N GLY A 123 -2.86 8.51 3.49
CA GLY A 123 -1.43 8.19 3.59
C GLY A 123 -1.16 6.70 3.79
N ILE A 124 -2.01 5.99 4.54
CA ILE A 124 -1.90 4.54 4.77
C ILE A 124 -2.63 3.74 3.69
N ALA A 125 -3.86 4.13 3.34
CA ALA A 125 -4.72 3.34 2.46
C ALA A 125 -4.15 3.22 1.05
N THR A 126 -3.60 4.30 0.49
CA THR A 126 -3.10 4.27 -0.89
C THR A 126 -1.91 3.30 -1.05
N PRO A 127 -0.79 3.43 -0.30
CA PRO A 127 0.29 2.45 -0.35
C PRO A 127 -0.14 1.01 -0.06
N LEU A 128 -1.10 0.83 0.85
CA LEU A 128 -1.63 -0.48 1.22
C LEU A 128 -2.39 -1.13 0.06
N VAL A 129 -3.23 -0.37 -0.66
CA VAL A 129 -3.94 -0.88 -1.85
C VAL A 129 -2.96 -1.28 -2.94
N PHE A 130 -1.93 -0.45 -3.22
CA PHE A 130 -0.89 -0.80 -4.18
C PHE A 130 -0.08 -2.03 -3.75
N SER A 131 0.21 -2.18 -2.45
CA SER A 131 0.86 -3.36 -1.88
C SER A 131 0.04 -4.63 -2.12
N PHE A 132 -1.25 -4.62 -1.79
CA PHE A 132 -2.13 -5.75 -2.04
C PHE A 132 -2.30 -6.05 -3.53
N ALA A 133 -2.35 -5.03 -4.38
CA ALA A 133 -2.40 -5.21 -5.83
C ALA A 133 -1.13 -5.90 -6.35
N SER A 134 0.04 -5.48 -5.88
CA SER A 134 1.35 -6.08 -6.23
C SER A 134 1.43 -7.55 -5.82
N ILE A 135 1.04 -7.85 -4.57
CA ILE A 135 0.95 -9.23 -4.07
C ILE A 135 -0.03 -10.06 -4.91
N GLY A 136 -1.21 -9.50 -5.21
CA GLY A 136 -2.22 -10.17 -6.03
C GLY A 136 -1.72 -10.53 -7.43
N ILE A 137 -0.99 -9.61 -8.07
CA ILE A 137 -0.34 -9.86 -9.37
C ILE A 137 0.68 -10.99 -9.24
N TYR A 138 1.56 -10.94 -8.24
CA TYR A 138 2.56 -11.99 -8.02
C TYR A 138 1.93 -13.37 -7.79
N LEU A 139 0.93 -13.46 -6.91
CA LEU A 139 0.24 -14.72 -6.65
C LEU A 139 -0.48 -15.24 -7.90
N MET A 140 -1.06 -14.34 -8.71
CA MET A 140 -1.67 -14.70 -9.99
C MET A 140 -0.63 -15.23 -10.99
N LEU A 141 0.57 -14.64 -11.05
CA LEU A 141 1.67 -15.10 -11.89
C LEU A 141 2.14 -16.49 -11.47
N VAL A 142 2.39 -16.70 -10.18
CA VAL A 142 2.80 -18.00 -9.62
C VAL A 142 1.71 -19.07 -9.82
N SER A 143 0.44 -18.70 -9.61
CA SER A 143 -0.70 -19.62 -9.75
C SER A 143 -0.85 -20.23 -11.14
N ARG A 144 -0.58 -19.43 -12.18
CA ARG A 144 -0.72 -19.89 -13.56
C ARG A 144 0.41 -20.80 -14.04
N ARG A 145 1.38 -21.11 -13.18
CA ARG A 145 2.64 -21.75 -13.57
C ARG A 145 2.88 -23.14 -12.95
N ASP A 146 1.85 -23.76 -12.35
CA ASP A 146 1.94 -25.10 -11.74
C ASP A 146 3.10 -25.24 -10.73
N VAL A 147 3.42 -24.16 -10.01
CA VAL A 147 4.30 -24.23 -8.83
C VAL A 147 3.42 -24.69 -7.67
N GLU A 148 3.77 -25.83 -7.04
CA GLU A 148 3.06 -26.34 -5.87
C GLU A 148 2.95 -25.23 -4.82
N PHE A 149 1.72 -24.77 -4.57
CA PHE A 149 1.49 -23.80 -3.51
C PHE A 149 1.86 -24.42 -2.18
N PRO A 150 2.62 -23.72 -1.31
CA PRO A 150 2.68 -24.11 0.08
C PRO A 150 1.23 -24.16 0.58
N SER A 151 0.88 -25.30 1.14
CA SER A 151 -0.45 -25.59 1.64
C SER A 151 -0.99 -24.48 2.55
N ALA A 152 -2.29 -24.21 2.45
CA ALA A 152 -2.95 -23.10 3.13
C ALA A 152 -2.76 -23.07 4.67
N TYR A 153 -2.34 -24.18 5.27
CA TYR A 153 -2.04 -24.30 6.70
C TYR A 153 -0.68 -23.72 7.13
N MET A 154 0.18 -23.26 6.22
CA MET A 154 1.46 -22.60 6.57
C MET A 154 1.36 -21.07 6.66
N LEU A 155 0.21 -20.49 6.32
CA LEU A 155 -0.06 -19.05 6.38
C LEU A 155 -1.02 -18.65 7.51
N ALA A 156 -1.42 -19.61 8.37
CA ALA A 156 -2.26 -19.42 9.55
C ALA A 156 -1.44 -19.69 10.82
#